data_AF-A0A7C3NAL1-F1
#
_entry.id   AF-A0A7C3NAL1-F1
#
_cell.length_a   1.000
_cell.length_b   1.000
_cell.length_c   1.000
_cell.angle_alpha   90.00
_cell.angle_beta   90.00
_cell.angle_gamma   90.00
#
_symmetry.space_group_name_H-M   'P 1'
#
loop_
_entity.id
_entity.type
_entity.pdbx_description
1 polymer ?
#
loop_
_entity_poly.entity_id
_entity_poly.type
_entity_poly.pdbx_seq_one_letter_code
_entity_poly.pdbx_strand_id
1 'polypeptide(L)' 'MLQVMEAIYENGVLRPLEPLKGFPEYSKLKITIEAEDTETHPLLQFARILSDEEATELTRIIGTKFEKIDPNGW' A
#
# COMPACT_ATOMS: atom_id res chain seq x y z
N MET A 1 -27.40 12.15 18.71
CA MET A 1 -27.36 12.27 17.24
C MET A 1 -26.09 11.57 16.76
N LEU A 2 -26.19 10.70 15.76
CA LEU A 2 -25.06 9.96 15.19
C LEU A 2 -24.90 10.42 13.74
N GLN A 3 -23.70 10.88 13.37
CA GLN A 3 -23.35 11.25 12.00
C GLN A 3 -22.14 10.43 11.59
N VAL A 4 -22.24 9.74 10.46
CA VAL A 4 -21.11 9.08 9.79
C VAL A 4 -20.62 10.03 8.70
N MET A 5 -19.31 10.21 8.60
CA MET A 5 -18.68 11.00 7.55
C MET A 5 -17.39 10.35 7.12
N GLU A 6 -16.99 10.60 5.88
CA GLU A 6 -15.68 10.22 5.37
C GLU A 6 -14.63 11.27 5.73
N ALA A 7 -13.42 10.80 6.02
CA ALA A 7 -12.29 11.63 6.36
C ALA A 7 -10.99 11.05 5.78
N ILE A 8 -10.08 11.93 5.38
CA ILE A 8 -8.73 11.55 4.98
C ILE A 8 -7.83 11.59 6.23
N TYR A 9 -7.08 10.52 6.47
CA TYR A 9 -6.05 10.49 7.49
C TYR A 9 -4.69 10.82 6.86
N GLU A 10 -4.16 12.01 7.18
CA GLU A 10 -2.88 12.49 6.63
C GLU A 10 -2.05 13.14 7.73
N ASN A 11 -0.77 12.76 7.84
CA ASN A 11 0.18 13.33 8.81
C ASN A 11 -0.29 13.28 10.27
N GLY A 12 -1.03 12.23 10.66
CA GLY A 12 -1.57 12.10 12.01
C GLY A 12 -2.83 12.93 12.30
N VAL A 13 -3.38 13.60 11.29
CA VAL A 13 -4.56 14.46 11.41
C VAL A 13 -5.72 13.86 10.59
N LEU A 14 -6.88 13.71 11.22
CA LEU A 14 -8.13 13.36 10.53
C LEU A 14 -8.75 14.61 9.93
N ARG A 15 -8.88 14.62 8.60
CA ARG A 15 -9.47 15.73 7.84
C ARG A 15 -10.81 15.29 7.27
N PRO A 16 -11.94 15.74 7.82
CA PRO A 16 -13.25 15.39 7.30
C PRO A 16 -13.43 15.98 5.89
N LEU A 17 -14.01 15.19 4.99
CA LEU A 17 -14.32 15.64 3.62
C LEU A 17 -15.50 16.61 3.60
N GLU A 18 -16.38 16.50 4.60
CA GLU A 18 -17.55 17.35 4.75
C GLU A 18 -17.56 18.05 6.13
N PRO A 19 -18.13 19.26 6.23
CA PRO A 19 -18.30 19.92 7.51
C PRO A 19 -19.20 19.12 8.46
N LEU A 20 -18.83 19.07 9.73
CA LEU A 20 -19.69 18.62 10.82
C LEU A 20 -20.93 19.54 10.90
N LYS A 21 -22.12 18.98 10.71
CA LYS A 21 -23.38 19.74 10.75
C LYS A 21 -24.13 19.44 12.04
N GLY A 22 -24.65 20.48 12.68
CA GLY A 22 -25.53 20.34 13.85
C GLY A 22 -24.81 20.08 15.18
N PHE A 23 -23.48 20.19 15.23
CA PHE A 23 -22.72 20.16 16.47
C PHE A 23 -22.30 21.56 16.88
N PRO A 24 -22.47 21.94 18.16
CA PRO A 24 -22.00 23.23 18.65
C PRO A 24 -20.47 23.28 18.65
N GLU A 25 -19.92 24.47 18.38
CA GLU A 25 -18.47 24.72 18.48
C GLU A 25 -17.98 24.41 19.90
N TYR A 26 -16.72 23.97 20.01
CA TYR A 26 -16.05 23.60 21.28
C TYR A 26 -16.72 22.44 22.05
N SER A 27 -17.56 21.65 21.41
CA SER A 27 -18.15 20.46 22.02
C SER A 27 -17.21 19.26 21.96
N LYS A 28 -17.25 18.42 23.01
CA LYS A 28 -16.50 17.16 23.06
C LYS A 28 -17.28 16.09 22.28
N LEU A 29 -16.70 15.60 21.20
CA LEU A 29 -17.29 14.55 20.36
C LEU A 29 -16.59 13.21 20.58
N LYS A 30 -17.35 12.11 20.48
CA LYS A 30 -16.80 10.75 20.42
C LYS A 30 -16.78 10.32 18.96
N ILE A 31 -15.61 9.96 18.44
CA ILE A 31 -15.40 9.56 17.04
C ILE A 31 -15.17 8.05 17.01
N THR A 32 -15.84 7.36 16.08
CA THR A 32 -15.56 5.96 15.74
C THR A 32 -14.82 5.97 14.41
N ILE A 33 -13.69 5.25 14.34
CA ILE A 33 -12.88 5.15 13.13
C ILE A 33 -13.05 3.74 12.59
N GLU A 34 -13.57 3.64 11.38
CA GLU A 34 -13.60 2.41 10.60
C GLU A 34 -12.69 2.66 9.39
N ALA A 35 -11.58 1.93 9.31
CA ALA A 35 -10.69 2.00 8.16
C ALA A 35 -11.17 0.95 7.16
N GLU A 36 -11.50 1.38 5.94
CA GLU A 36 -11.49 0.45 4.81
C GLU A 36 -10.04 0.01 4.63
N ASP A 37 -9.82 -1.31 4.55
CA ASP A 37 -8.52 -1.84 4.16
C ASP A 37 -8.17 -1.23 2.82
N THR A 38 -7.25 -0.27 2.83
CA THR A 38 -6.55 0.12 1.63
C THR A 38 -5.64 -1.04 1.33
N GLU A 39 -6.19 -2.06 0.68
CA GLU A 39 -5.38 -3.12 0.09
C GLU A 39 -4.35 -2.40 -0.78
N THR A 40 -3.11 -2.32 -0.30
CA THR A 40 -1.98 -1.96 -1.14
C THR A 40 -2.06 -2.89 -2.33
N HIS A 41 -2.33 -2.32 -3.51
CA HIS A 41 -2.55 -3.09 -4.73
C HIS A 41 -1.49 -4.20 -4.80
N PRO A 42 -1.86 -5.47 -5.02
CA PRO A 42 -0.92 -6.60 -4.96
C PRO A 42 0.29 -6.50 -5.90
N LEU A 43 0.32 -5.49 -6.77
CA LEU A 43 1.40 -5.21 -7.71
C LEU A 43 2.36 -4.11 -7.23
N LEU A 44 2.01 -3.35 -6.20
CA LEU A 44 2.89 -2.34 -5.61
C LEU A 44 4.16 -2.96 -5.01
N GLN A 45 4.11 -4.23 -4.58
CA GLN A 45 5.30 -4.99 -4.16
C GLN A 45 6.30 -5.19 -5.30
N PHE A 46 5.85 -5.20 -6.56
CA PHE A 46 6.68 -5.37 -7.76
C PHE A 46 7.05 -4.05 -8.44
N ALA A 47 6.47 -2.93 -8.03
CA ALA A 47 6.74 -1.60 -8.59
C ALA A 47 7.98 -0.91 -7.99
N ARG A 48 8.73 -1.59 -7.11
CA ARG A 48 9.95 -1.09 -6.49
C ARG A 48 11.19 -1.50 -7.29
N ILE A 49 12.26 -0.72 -7.14
CA ILE A 49 13.59 -1.08 -7.67
C ILE A 49 14.03 -2.36 -6.98
N LEU A 50 14.46 -3.34 -7.77
CA LEU A 50 14.98 -4.61 -7.30
C LEU A 50 16.15 -4.36 -6.33
N SER A 51 16.13 -4.99 -5.15
CA SER A 51 17.27 -4.93 -4.23
C SER A 51 18.47 -5.68 -4.80
N ASP A 52 19.68 -5.35 -4.34
CA ASP A 52 20.91 -6.02 -4.80
C ASP A 52 20.88 -7.53 -4.50
N GLU A 53 20.22 -7.94 -3.42
CA GLU A 53 20.04 -9.35 -3.06
C GLU A 53 19.12 -10.07 -4.05
N GLU A 54 17.96 -9.49 -4.37
CA GLU A 54 17.03 -10.01 -5.37
C GLU A 54 17.65 -10.04 -6.77
N ALA A 55 18.46 -9.04 -7.12
CA ALA A 55 19.22 -8.99 -8.37
C ALA A 55 20.20 -10.16 -8.46
N THR A 56 20.97 -10.38 -7.40
CA THR A 56 21.97 -11.44 -7.34
C THR A 56 21.32 -12.82 -7.44
N GLU A 57 20.21 -13.03 -6.76
CA GLU A 57 19.48 -14.29 -6.80
C GLU A 57 18.86 -14.56 -8.18
N LEU A 58 18.29 -13.55 -8.83
CA LEU A 58 17.78 -13.68 -10.20
C LEU A 58 18.90 -14.00 -11.19
N THR A 59 20.06 -13.33 -11.08
CA THR A 59 21.23 -13.65 -11.92
C THR A 59 21.69 -15.10 -11.72
N ARG A 60 21.74 -15.58 -10.47
CA ARG A 60 22.10 -16.97 -10.17
C ARG A 60 21.12 -17.97 -10.79
N ILE A 61 19.82 -17.71 -10.69
CA ILE A 61 18.78 -18.58 -11.26
C ILE A 61 18.88 -18.60 -12.79
N ILE A 62 19.10 -17.44 -13.42
CA ILE A 62 19.28 -17.33 -14.87
C ILE A 62 20.49 -18.16 -15.32
N GLY A 63 21.66 -17.99 -14.68
CA GLY A 63 22.84 -18.79 -14.99
C GLY A 63 22.57 -20.29 -14.85
N THR A 64 21.95 -20.70 -13.74
CA THR A 64 21.66 -22.12 -13.47
C THR A 64 20.69 -22.73 -14.49
N LYS A 65 19.67 -21.99 -14.94
CA LYS A 65 18.58 -22.53 -15.76
C LYS A 65 18.76 -22.30 -17.26
N PHE A 66 19.48 -21.25 -17.66
CA PHE A 66 19.54 -20.81 -19.05
C PHE A 66 20.95 -20.86 -19.67
N GLU A 67 22.03 -21.06 -18.91
CA GLU A 67 23.39 -21.24 -19.49
C GLU A 67 23.69 -22.67 -19.97
N LYS A 68 22.75 -23.61 -19.88
CA LYS A 68 22.88 -24.92 -20.53
C LYS A 68 22.46 -24.85 -22.00
N ILE A 69 23.16 -24.06 -22.79
CA ILE A 69 23.14 -24.27 -24.25
C ILE A 69 24.06 -25.46 -24.49
N ASP A 70 23.48 -26.60 -24.85
CA ASP A 70 24.26 -27.76 -25.31
C ASP A 70 24.94 -27.39 -26.64
N PRO A 71 26.29 -27.30 -26.68
CA PRO A 71 27.00 -26.98 -27.92
C PRO A 71 26.87 -28.08 -29.00
N ASN A 72 26.34 -29.27 -28.64
CA ASN A 72 26.02 -30.35 -29.58
C ASN A 72 24.52 -30.47 -29.89
N GLY A 73 23.69 -29.52 -29.44
CA GLY A 73 22.24 -29.53 -29.62
C GLY A 73 21.74 -28.94 -30.95
N TRP A 74 22.50 -29.10 -32.03
CA TRP A 74 22.09 -28.78 -33.42
C TRP A 74 22.02 -30.06 -34.25
#